data_AF-X1J3N2-F1
#
_entry.id   AF-X1J3N2-F1
#
_cell.length_a   1.000
_cell.length_b   1.000
_cell.length_c   1.000
_cell.angle_alpha   90.00
_cell.angle_beta   90.00
_cell.angle_gamma   90.00
#
_symmetry.space_group_name_H-M   'P 1'
#
loop_
_entity.id
_entity.type
_entity.pdbx_description
1 polymer ?
#
loop_
_entity_poly.entity_id
_entity_poly.type
_entity_poly.pdbx_seq_one_letter_code
_entity_poly.pdbx_strand_id
1 'polypeptide(L)'
;QLKPYRTWAEFKSVVLGALQTYEGVANPKGFKRIGLRYINRINIKAESVELSEYIDFYPYIPQDIPQLHTNFISRVEIPYVDNRDRMLVTVGSTPPESPNTTSIVLDIDYIMAVPEAIPIQACQEWIEQAHSVIEKTFESCIKDKSRVLFGEVK
;
A
#
# COMPACT_ATOMS: atom_id res chain seq x y z
N GLN A 1 8.16 -7.06 3.33
CA GLN A 1 8.77 -7.27 4.66
C GLN A 1 8.02 -8.38 5.36
N LEU A 2 8.71 -9.29 6.04
CA LEU A 2 8.07 -10.29 6.91
C LEU A 2 7.94 -9.71 8.32
N LYS A 3 6.91 -10.10 9.07
CA LYS A 3 6.74 -9.68 10.46
C LYS A 3 7.98 -10.05 11.30
N PRO A 4 8.41 -9.22 12.27
CA PRO A 4 7.83 -7.93 12.66
C PRO A 4 8.18 -6.79 11.69
N TYR A 5 7.25 -5.85 11.52
CA TYR A 5 7.46 -4.65 10.72
C TYR A 5 8.31 -3.64 11.51
N ARG A 6 9.28 -3.05 10.83
CA ARG A 6 10.12 -1.96 11.36
C ARG A 6 9.33 -0.66 11.31
N THR A 7 9.71 0.31 12.14
CA THR A 7 9.12 1.64 12.07
C THR A 7 9.46 2.31 10.72
N TRP A 8 8.67 3.31 10.31
CA TRP A 8 8.99 4.08 9.11
C TRP A 8 10.39 4.70 9.18
N ALA A 9 10.76 5.26 10.35
CA ALA A 9 12.06 5.88 10.55
C ALA A 9 13.22 4.89 10.33
N GLU A 10 13.09 3.66 10.83
CA GLU A 10 14.08 2.59 10.62
C GLU A 10 14.11 2.11 9.17
N PHE A 11 12.95 1.97 8.51
CA PHE A 11 12.90 1.53 7.12
C PHE A 11 13.54 2.58 6.19
N LYS A 12 13.18 3.86 6.38
CA LYS A 12 13.72 4.98 5.62
C LYS A 12 15.24 5.10 5.78
N SER A 13 15.78 4.98 6.99
CA SER A 13 17.22 5.08 7.21
C SER A 13 18.00 4.00 6.46
N VAL A 14 17.47 2.78 6.40
CA VAL A 14 18.05 1.67 5.62
C VAL A 14 18.03 1.97 4.13
N VAL A 15 16.90 2.46 3.59
CA VAL A 15 16.77 2.79 2.17
C VAL A 15 17.74 3.91 1.77
N LEU A 16 17.80 4.99 2.55
CA LEU A 16 18.69 6.13 2.27
C LEU A 16 20.17 5.76 2.39
N GLY A 17 20.54 4.93 3.38
CA GLY A 17 21.92 4.45 3.51
C GLY A 17 22.35 3.54 2.35
N ALA A 18 21.44 2.70 1.86
CA ALA A 18 21.68 1.87 0.67
C ALA A 18 21.83 2.74 -0.60
N LEU A 19 20.98 3.76 -0.75
CA LEU A 19 21.06 4.70 -1.86
C LEU A 19 22.37 5.49 -1.83
N GLN A 20 22.78 6.02 -0.68
CA GLN A 20 24.06 6.72 -0.52
C GLN A 20 25.26 5.83 -0.89
N THR A 21 25.24 4.56 -0.47
CA THR A 21 26.27 3.58 -0.84
C THR A 21 26.31 3.36 -2.34
N TYR A 22 25.14 3.21 -2.97
CA TYR A 22 25.02 3.05 -4.42
C TYR A 22 25.53 4.29 -5.17
N GLU A 23 25.21 5.49 -4.69
CA GLU A 23 25.68 6.76 -5.27
C GLU A 23 27.21 6.85 -5.28
N GLY A 24 27.85 6.49 -4.17
CA GLY A 24 29.31 6.52 -4.04
C GLY A 24 30.06 5.54 -4.96
N VAL A 25 29.41 4.45 -5.40
CA VAL A 25 30.02 3.42 -6.26
C VAL A 25 29.65 3.60 -7.72
N ALA A 26 28.38 3.80 -8.01
CA ALA A 26 27.85 3.76 -9.38
C ALA A 26 27.77 5.14 -10.05
N ASN A 27 27.86 6.24 -9.28
CA ASN A 27 27.67 7.62 -9.76
C ASN A 27 26.46 7.77 -10.73
N PRO A 28 25.26 7.33 -10.31
CA PRO A 28 24.06 7.39 -11.13
C PRO A 28 23.66 8.83 -11.49
N LYS A 29 23.08 9.01 -12.68
CA LYS A 29 22.57 10.32 -13.13
C LYS A 29 21.20 10.68 -12.56
N GLY A 30 20.47 9.71 -12.01
CA GLY A 30 19.11 9.87 -11.49
C GLY A 30 18.33 8.56 -11.51
N PHE A 31 17.02 8.64 -11.30
CA PHE A 31 16.13 7.48 -11.29
C PHE A 31 15.32 7.36 -12.58
N LYS A 32 15.28 6.16 -13.15
CA LYS A 32 14.26 5.84 -14.18
C LYS A 32 12.87 5.67 -13.56
N ARG A 33 12.79 5.15 -12.33
CA ARG A 33 11.56 4.95 -11.57
C ARG A 33 11.89 4.96 -10.08
N ILE A 34 10.99 5.52 -9.29
CA ILE A 34 10.97 5.37 -7.83
C ILE A 34 9.59 4.84 -7.46
N GLY A 35 9.52 3.94 -6.49
CA GLY A 35 8.27 3.40 -5.99
C GLY A 35 8.38 3.07 -4.51
N LEU A 36 7.36 3.42 -3.75
CA LEU A 36 7.18 3.04 -2.36
C LEU A 36 5.87 2.27 -2.25
N ARG A 37 5.93 1.06 -1.69
CA ARG A 37 4.81 0.11 -1.72
C ARG A 37 4.55 -0.51 -0.37
N TYR A 38 3.28 -0.52 0.04
CA TYR A 38 2.78 -1.12 1.27
C TYR A 38 1.80 -2.22 0.91
N ILE A 39 2.08 -3.45 1.36
CA ILE A 39 1.21 -4.60 1.15
C ILE A 39 0.62 -4.99 2.51
N ASN A 40 -0.64 -4.64 2.72
CA ASN A 40 -1.34 -4.85 3.97
C ASN A 40 -2.25 -6.07 3.84
N ARG A 41 -1.99 -7.10 4.64
CA ARG A 41 -2.84 -8.28 4.71
C ARG A 41 -3.78 -8.15 5.89
N ILE A 42 -5.08 -8.21 5.64
CA ILE A 42 -6.13 -8.09 6.64
C ILE A 42 -6.78 -9.47 6.76
N ASN A 43 -6.73 -10.04 7.96
CA ASN A 43 -7.25 -11.38 8.24
C ASN A 43 -8.44 -11.28 9.19
N ILE A 44 -9.61 -11.71 8.73
CA ILE A 44 -10.86 -11.61 9.44
C ILE A 44 -11.29 -13.01 9.86
N LYS A 45 -11.52 -13.23 11.16
CA LYS A 45 -11.88 -14.53 11.73
C LYS A 45 -13.36 -14.86 11.51
N ALA A 46 -13.75 -14.97 10.24
CA ALA A 46 -15.08 -15.38 9.80
C ALA A 46 -15.00 -16.01 8.40
N GLU A 47 -15.89 -16.97 8.11
CA GLU A 47 -16.02 -17.61 6.80
C GLU A 47 -16.74 -16.73 5.76
N SER A 48 -17.65 -15.88 6.22
CA SER A 48 -18.35 -14.89 5.41
C SER A 48 -18.14 -13.51 6.00
N VAL A 49 -17.77 -12.55 5.16
CA VAL A 49 -17.41 -11.19 5.57
C VAL A 49 -18.15 -10.20 4.69
N GLU A 50 -18.87 -9.28 5.34
CA GLU A 50 -19.38 -8.07 4.70
C GLU A 50 -18.21 -7.08 4.54
N LEU A 51 -17.59 -7.04 3.35
CA LEU A 51 -16.38 -6.21 3.10
C LEU A 51 -16.58 -4.74 3.47
N SER A 52 -17.80 -4.23 3.26
CA SER A 52 -18.20 -2.86 3.53
C SER A 52 -18.06 -2.45 5.00
N GLU A 53 -17.97 -3.40 5.93
CA GLU A 53 -17.74 -3.12 7.34
C GLU A 53 -16.25 -2.94 7.69
N TYR A 54 -15.35 -3.41 6.83
CA TYR A 54 -13.91 -3.45 7.07
C TYR A 54 -13.12 -2.49 6.17
N ILE A 55 -13.53 -2.33 4.92
CA ILE A 55 -12.84 -1.53 3.92
C ILE A 55 -13.86 -0.65 3.18
N ASP A 56 -13.43 0.55 2.78
CA ASP A 56 -14.23 1.50 2.00
C ASP A 56 -13.92 1.47 0.49
N PHE A 57 -12.74 0.98 0.12
CA PHE A 57 -12.36 0.66 -1.25
C PHE A 57 -12.58 -0.83 -1.55
N TYR A 58 -13.72 -1.19 -2.15
CA TYR A 58 -14.07 -2.56 -2.56
C TYR A 58 -15.01 -2.52 -3.79
N PRO A 59 -15.10 -3.59 -4.59
CA PRO A 59 -16.00 -3.60 -5.75
C PRO A 59 -17.46 -3.63 -5.30
N TYR A 60 -18.26 -2.69 -5.82
CA TYR A 60 -19.70 -2.69 -5.63
C TYR A 60 -20.36 -3.82 -6.44
N ILE A 61 -21.31 -4.53 -5.82
CA ILE A 61 -22.14 -5.55 -6.47
C ILE A 61 -23.57 -5.00 -6.55
N PRO A 62 -24.22 -4.92 -7.74
CA PRO A 62 -25.61 -4.46 -7.86
C PRO A 62 -26.60 -5.30 -7.05
N GLN A 63 -27.59 -4.67 -6.41
CA GLN A 63 -28.51 -5.33 -5.45
C GLN A 63 -29.33 -6.51 -6.01
N ASP A 64 -29.51 -6.59 -7.33
CA ASP A 64 -30.31 -7.63 -7.99
C ASP A 64 -29.61 -8.99 -8.12
N ILE A 65 -28.36 -9.10 -7.66
CA ILE A 65 -27.59 -10.36 -7.64
C ILE A 65 -27.03 -10.64 -6.23
N PRO A 66 -26.64 -11.90 -5.93
CA PRO A 66 -26.07 -12.25 -4.64
C PRO A 66 -24.89 -11.35 -4.26
N GLN A 67 -25.01 -10.65 -3.13
CA GLN A 67 -24.06 -9.66 -2.62
C GLN A 67 -22.85 -10.30 -1.94
N LEU A 68 -22.21 -11.27 -2.59
CA LEU A 68 -21.13 -12.07 -2.00
C LEU A 68 -19.80 -11.86 -2.71
N HIS A 69 -18.77 -11.49 -1.96
CA HIS A 69 -17.41 -11.31 -2.47
C HIS A 69 -16.52 -12.54 -2.21
N THR A 70 -16.77 -13.65 -2.90
CA THR A 70 -15.97 -14.89 -2.72
C THR A 70 -14.53 -14.73 -3.21
N ASN A 71 -14.36 -14.25 -4.44
CA ASN A 71 -13.05 -13.95 -5.01
C ASN A 71 -13.15 -12.66 -5.81
N PHE A 72 -12.32 -11.68 -5.50
CA PHE A 72 -12.36 -10.38 -6.14
C PHE A 72 -10.99 -9.73 -6.22
N ILE A 73 -10.87 -8.83 -7.19
CA ILE A 73 -9.77 -7.86 -7.28
C ILE A 73 -10.36 -6.55 -7.81
N SER A 74 -10.02 -5.44 -7.16
CA SER A 74 -10.31 -4.09 -7.64
C SER A 74 -9.03 -3.27 -7.58
N ARG A 75 -8.72 -2.58 -8.67
CA ARG A 75 -7.52 -1.74 -8.80
C ARG A 75 -7.87 -0.41 -9.43
N VAL A 76 -7.37 0.66 -8.84
CA VAL A 76 -7.41 2.00 -9.42
C VAL A 76 -6.00 2.58 -9.50
N GLU A 77 -5.79 3.43 -10.51
CA GLU A 77 -4.61 4.27 -10.65
C GLU A 77 -5.06 5.72 -10.56
N ILE A 78 -4.50 6.45 -9.59
CA ILE A 78 -4.90 7.82 -9.25
C ILE A 78 -3.73 8.76 -9.58
N PRO A 79 -3.96 9.82 -10.38
CA PRO A 79 -2.92 10.77 -10.72
C PRO A 79 -2.53 11.65 -9.53
N TYR A 80 -1.22 11.87 -9.33
CA TYR A 80 -0.68 12.80 -8.34
C TYR A 80 0.35 13.73 -8.99
N VAL A 81 0.51 14.92 -8.40
CA VAL A 81 1.51 15.94 -8.78
C VAL A 81 1.53 16.17 -10.30
N ASP A 82 0.46 16.73 -10.86
CA ASP A 82 0.33 17.06 -12.29
C ASP A 82 0.68 15.90 -13.24
N ASN A 83 0.34 14.67 -12.86
CA ASN A 83 0.67 13.41 -13.53
C ASN A 83 2.13 12.97 -13.47
N ARG A 84 3.01 13.66 -12.74
CA ARG A 84 4.37 13.17 -12.47
C ARG A 84 4.34 11.85 -11.71
N ASP A 85 3.45 11.74 -10.74
CA ASP A 85 3.31 10.59 -9.85
C ASP A 85 1.98 9.86 -10.06
N ARG A 86 1.94 8.62 -9.60
CA ARG A 86 0.76 7.75 -9.61
C ARG A 86 0.64 7.01 -8.29
N MET A 87 -0.58 6.90 -7.80
CA MET A 87 -0.91 6.00 -6.71
C MET A 87 -1.77 4.85 -7.23
N LEU A 88 -1.31 3.63 -7.03
CA LEU A 88 -2.01 2.42 -7.41
C LEU A 88 -2.54 1.76 -6.15
N VAL A 89 -3.86 1.65 -6.03
CA VAL A 89 -4.53 1.02 -4.90
C VAL A 89 -5.20 -0.25 -5.40
N THR A 90 -4.82 -1.39 -4.85
CA THR A 90 -5.39 -2.70 -5.17
C THR A 90 -5.97 -3.33 -3.92
N VAL A 91 -7.21 -3.78 -3.98
CA VAL A 91 -7.83 -4.63 -2.97
C VAL A 91 -8.20 -5.96 -3.60
N GLY A 92 -8.02 -7.07 -2.89
CA GLY A 92 -8.47 -8.36 -3.40
C GLY A 92 -8.41 -9.50 -2.40
N SER A 93 -9.09 -10.59 -2.72
CA SER A 93 -9.03 -11.85 -1.97
C SER A 93 -7.63 -12.46 -2.05
N THR A 94 -7.17 -13.09 -0.98
CA THR A 94 -5.93 -13.89 -0.94
C THR A 94 -6.21 -15.21 -0.22
N PRO A 95 -5.47 -16.30 -0.50
CA PRO A 95 -5.65 -17.57 0.23
C PRO A 95 -5.62 -17.34 1.74
N PRO A 96 -6.53 -17.93 2.52
CA PRO A 96 -6.65 -17.64 3.95
C PRO A 96 -5.42 -18.06 4.76
N GLU A 97 -5.10 -17.33 5.82
CA GLU A 97 -3.93 -17.66 6.68
C GLU A 97 -4.18 -18.84 7.63
N SER A 98 -5.44 -19.11 7.95
CA SER A 98 -5.86 -20.26 8.76
C SER A 98 -7.30 -20.67 8.41
N PRO A 99 -7.80 -21.82 8.89
CA PRO A 99 -9.21 -22.17 8.79
C PRO A 99 -10.12 -21.07 9.34
N ASN A 100 -11.35 -21.02 8.81
CA ASN A 100 -12.42 -20.10 9.23
C ASN A 100 -11.98 -18.63 9.24
N THR A 101 -11.14 -18.26 8.26
CA THR A 101 -10.60 -16.91 8.11
C THR A 101 -10.80 -16.46 6.68
N THR A 102 -11.28 -15.24 6.49
CA THR A 102 -11.25 -14.54 5.21
C THR A 102 -10.03 -13.64 5.21
N SER A 103 -9.18 -13.77 4.19
CA SER A 103 -7.99 -12.94 4.04
C SER A 103 -8.12 -12.06 2.80
N ILE A 104 -7.86 -10.77 2.99
CA ILE A 104 -7.84 -9.76 1.93
C ILE A 104 -6.50 -9.03 1.94
N VAL A 105 -6.07 -8.57 0.78
CA VAL A 105 -4.88 -7.73 0.63
C VAL A 105 -5.32 -6.34 0.22
N LEU A 106 -4.80 -5.32 0.90
CA LEU A 106 -4.80 -3.92 0.50
C LEU A 106 -3.36 -3.54 0.14
N ASP A 107 -3.11 -3.39 -1.15
CA ASP A 107 -1.81 -3.08 -1.73
C ASP A 107 -1.81 -1.65 -2.27
N ILE A 108 -0.92 -0.82 -1.76
CA ILE A 108 -0.79 0.61 -2.10
C ILE A 108 0.62 0.84 -2.63
N ASP A 109 0.75 1.22 -3.90
CA ASP A 109 2.02 1.50 -4.57
C ASP A 109 2.01 2.96 -5.06
N TYR A 110 2.86 3.81 -4.47
CA TYR A 110 3.06 5.19 -4.90
C TYR A 110 4.33 5.27 -5.72
N ILE A 111 4.24 5.77 -6.96
CA ILE A 111 5.30 5.69 -7.95
C ILE A 111 5.54 7.02 -8.64
N MET A 112 6.79 7.26 -9.03
CA MET A 112 7.13 8.26 -10.04
C MET A 112 6.85 7.65 -11.41
N ALA A 113 5.87 8.20 -12.13
CA ALA A 113 5.43 7.71 -13.43
C ALA A 113 6.17 8.36 -14.60
N VAL A 114 6.68 9.58 -14.42
CA VAL A 114 7.54 10.26 -15.40
C VAL A 114 9.01 9.94 -15.10
N PRO A 115 9.74 9.24 -15.99
CA PRO A 115 11.14 8.92 -15.77
C PRO A 115 11.99 10.17 -15.55
N GLU A 116 13.00 10.06 -14.67
CA GLU A 116 13.99 11.12 -14.40
C GLU A 116 13.40 12.44 -13.82
N ALA A 117 12.11 12.46 -13.46
CA ALA A 117 11.46 13.66 -12.93
C ALA A 117 11.94 14.04 -11.52
N ILE A 118 12.52 13.10 -10.77
CA ILE A 118 13.05 13.31 -9.42
C ILE A 118 14.57 13.15 -9.44
N PRO A 119 15.33 14.22 -9.16
CA PRO A 119 16.78 14.11 -9.02
C PRO A 119 17.14 13.34 -7.75
N ILE A 120 18.34 12.76 -7.73
CA ILE A 120 18.80 11.94 -6.61
C ILE A 120 18.76 12.67 -5.27
N GLN A 121 19.12 13.94 -5.27
CA GLN A 121 19.17 14.79 -4.08
C GLN A 121 17.78 15.05 -3.49
N ALA A 122 16.71 14.93 -4.30
CA ALA A 122 15.33 15.08 -3.87
C ALA A 122 14.67 13.75 -3.47
N CYS A 123 15.41 12.62 -3.54
CA CYS A 123 14.85 11.30 -3.25
C CYS A 123 14.28 11.19 -1.83
N GLN A 124 14.99 11.73 -0.84
CA GLN A 124 14.54 11.71 0.54
C GLN A 124 13.20 12.45 0.71
N GLU A 125 13.08 13.65 0.14
CA GLU A 125 11.84 14.42 0.19
C GLU A 125 10.69 13.69 -0.51
N TRP A 126 10.97 13.12 -1.70
CA TRP A 126 9.97 12.35 -2.44
C TRP A 126 9.48 11.12 -1.66
N ILE A 127 10.40 10.39 -1.00
CA ILE A 127 10.06 9.20 -0.21
C ILE A 127 9.16 9.57 0.99
N GLU A 128 9.38 10.70 1.65
CA GLU A 128 8.54 11.18 2.75
C GLU A 128 7.14 11.59 2.28
N GLN A 129 7.07 12.28 1.13
CA GLN A 129 5.79 12.63 0.51
C GLN A 129 5.01 11.36 0.13
N ALA A 130 5.68 10.39 -0.51
CA ALA A 130 5.08 9.12 -0.87
C ALA A 130 4.56 8.37 0.36
N HIS A 131 5.34 8.31 1.44
CA HIS A 131 4.92 7.67 2.69
C HIS A 131 3.68 8.33 3.28
N SER A 132 3.68 9.66 3.38
CA SER A 132 2.53 10.42 3.92
C SER A 132 1.26 10.20 3.10
N VAL A 133 1.37 10.13 1.77
CA VAL A 133 0.25 9.84 0.88
C VAL A 133 -0.26 8.41 1.06
N ILE A 134 0.65 7.44 1.19
CA ILE A 134 0.30 6.04 1.42
C ILE A 134 -0.42 5.87 2.77
N GLU A 135 0.09 6.47 3.85
CA GLU A 135 -0.56 6.39 5.17
C GLU A 135 -1.97 6.97 5.12
N LYS A 136 -2.13 8.18 4.55
CA LYS A 136 -3.45 8.79 4.37
C LYS A 136 -4.39 7.89 3.57
N THR A 137 -3.88 7.23 2.54
CA THR A 137 -4.67 6.34 1.69
C THR A 137 -5.07 5.06 2.41
N PHE A 138 -4.14 4.47 3.18
CA PHE A 138 -4.43 3.32 4.02
C PHE A 138 -5.54 3.63 5.02
N GLU A 139 -5.41 4.74 5.77
CA GLU A 139 -6.41 5.17 6.74
C GLU A 139 -7.77 5.50 6.12
N SER A 140 -7.78 6.02 4.88
CA SER A 140 -9.01 6.29 4.12
C SER A 140 -9.66 5.01 3.58
N CYS A 141 -8.87 3.95 3.37
CA CYS A 141 -9.38 2.66 2.86
C CYS A 141 -9.94 1.79 3.98
N ILE A 142 -9.40 1.84 5.19
CA ILE A 142 -9.81 0.97 6.29
C ILE A 142 -10.94 1.59 7.13
N LYS A 143 -11.74 0.74 7.77
CA LYS A 143 -12.74 1.13 8.78
C LYS A 143 -12.31 0.70 10.18
N ASP A 144 -13.03 1.18 11.19
CA ASP A 144 -12.72 0.88 12.60
C ASP A 144 -12.68 -0.61 12.91
N LYS A 145 -13.55 -1.44 12.29
CA LYS A 145 -13.47 -2.90 12.45
C LYS A 145 -12.16 -3.48 11.96
N SER A 146 -11.51 -2.89 10.95
CA SER A 146 -10.17 -3.30 10.50
C SER A 146 -9.10 -2.88 11.49
N ARG A 147 -9.19 -1.68 12.10
CA ARG A 147 -8.20 -1.18 13.08
C ARG A 147 -8.02 -2.14 14.26
N VAL A 148 -9.14 -2.68 14.76
CA VAL A 148 -9.14 -3.67 15.85
C VAL A 148 -8.32 -4.93 15.51
N LEU A 149 -8.19 -5.28 14.22
CA LEU A 149 -7.44 -6.47 13.77
C LEU A 149 -5.92 -6.28 13.78
N PHE A 150 -5.45 -5.04 13.71
CA PHE A 150 -4.02 -4.74 13.60
C PHE A 150 -3.29 -4.78 14.94
N GLY A 151 -4.03 -4.79 16.06
CA GLY A 151 -3.46 -4.83 17.39
C GLY A 151 -2.59 -3.60 17.64
N GLU A 152 -3.19 -2.41 17.55
CA GLU A 152 -2.50 -1.14 17.81
C GLU A 152 -1.69 -1.25 19.10
N VAL A 153 -0.37 -1.09 18.96
CA VAL A 153 0.50 -0.86 20.12
C VAL A 153 0.18 0.56 20.57
N LYS A 154 -0.55 0.66 21.69
CA LYS A 154 -0.71 1.93 22.42
C LYS A 154 0.65 2.47 22.87
#